data_AF-A0A7W9J9R1-F1
#
_entry.id   AF-A0A7W9J9R1-F1
#
_cell.length_a   1.000
_cell.length_b   1.000
_cell.length_c   1.000
_cell.angle_alpha   90.00
_cell.angle_beta   90.00
_cell.angle_gamma   90.00
#
_symmetry.space_group_name_H-M   'P 1'
#
loop_
_entity.id
_entity.type
_entity.pdbx_description
1 polymer ?
#
loop_
_entity_poly.entity_id
_entity_poly.type
_entity_poly.pdbx_seq_one_letter_code
_entity_poly.pdbx_strand_id
1 'polypeptide(L)'
;MKRTHVFPYYDEHKNGSFIKVRFETNDERGKTFRYFMPYGRDGWNSGCFEPGKPDDADRILYRLPQVLRERKTGADLFWTEGERDADAIASLGYVATSHHQAAGHATQAQADWLKGWRGRIYLVADRDIPGAVCALRRYDLLRWAGIPARKLRIVRTRIGKDARDHIEAGHSVNRFHRLDPEALREIAETARAEDFTSAGYTFNLTADERALGFPSFP
;
A
#
# COMPACT_ATOMS: atom_id res chain seq x y z
N MET A 1 -0.22 15.23 20.42
CA MET A 1 0.02 14.56 19.12
C MET A 1 1.48 14.78 18.73
N LYS A 2 2.26 13.72 18.49
CA LYS A 2 3.71 13.81 18.18
C LYS A 2 3.97 13.36 16.73
N ARG A 3 4.65 14.18 15.93
CA ARG A 3 5.09 13.78 14.57
C ARG A 3 6.13 12.67 14.70
N THR A 4 5.95 11.58 13.96
CA THR A 4 6.91 10.46 14.00
C THR A 4 7.49 10.09 12.65
N HIS A 5 6.74 10.22 11.55
CA HIS A 5 7.23 9.87 10.21
C HIS A 5 6.69 10.85 9.18
N VAL A 6 7.47 11.06 8.11
CA VAL A 6 7.12 11.88 6.95
C VAL A 6 7.37 11.02 5.71
N PHE A 7 6.33 10.82 4.90
CA PHE A 7 6.38 9.99 3.70
C PHE A 7 6.24 10.89 2.47
N PRO A 8 7.35 11.12 1.74
CA PRO A 8 7.35 11.92 0.54
C PRO A 8 6.78 11.18 -0.68
N TYR A 9 5.80 11.77 -1.36
CA TYR A 9 5.27 11.26 -2.62
C TYR A 9 5.79 12.09 -3.79
N TYR A 10 6.26 11.39 -4.82
CA TYR A 10 6.78 11.98 -6.04
C TYR A 10 5.99 11.46 -7.23
N ASP A 11 5.74 12.32 -8.20
CA ASP A 11 5.15 11.95 -9.48
C ASP A 11 6.16 11.14 -10.34
N GLU A 12 5.73 10.72 -11.54
CA GLU A 12 6.55 10.00 -12.50
C GLU A 12 7.76 10.80 -13.01
N HIS A 13 7.73 12.12 -12.89
CA HIS A 13 8.79 13.04 -13.29
C HIS A 13 9.75 13.37 -12.14
N LYS A 14 9.56 12.76 -10.96
CA LYS A 14 10.31 13.01 -9.72
C LYS A 14 10.03 14.38 -9.08
N ASN A 15 8.96 15.05 -9.49
CA ASN A 15 8.51 16.24 -8.78
C ASN A 15 7.83 15.81 -7.49
N GLY A 16 8.12 16.51 -6.40
CA GLY A 16 7.45 16.26 -5.14
C GLY A 16 5.97 16.69 -5.25
N SER A 17 5.05 15.76 -5.04
CA SER A 17 3.62 15.96 -5.18
C SER A 17 2.97 16.32 -3.83
N PHE A 18 3.11 15.45 -2.82
CA PHE A 18 2.61 15.72 -1.47
C PHE A 18 3.41 14.94 -0.42
N ILE A 19 3.20 15.27 0.84
CA ILE A 19 3.71 14.49 1.97
C ILE A 19 2.55 13.92 2.78
N LYS A 20 2.67 12.67 3.20
CA LYS A 20 1.83 12.07 4.23
C LYS A 20 2.63 12.05 5.53
N VAL A 21 2.07 12.60 6.60
CA VAL A 21 2.73 12.71 7.90
C VAL A 21 1.98 11.86 8.91
N ARG A 22 2.71 10.93 9.55
CA ARG A 22 2.18 10.14 10.66
C ARG A 22 2.41 10.89 11.96
N PHE A 23 1.37 10.92 12.77
CA PHE A 23 1.44 11.37 14.15
C PHE A 23 0.98 10.29 15.12
N GLU A 24 1.59 10.25 16.29
CA GLU A 24 1.10 9.51 17.44
C GLU A 24 0.08 10.35 18.21
N THR A 25 -1.01 9.70 18.59
CA THR A 25 -2.13 10.27 19.34
C THR A 25 -2.27 9.54 20.66
N ASN A 26 -2.90 10.20 21.65
CA ASN A 26 -3.17 9.61 22.96
C ASN A 26 -4.60 9.03 23.03
N ASP A 27 -5.30 8.96 21.90
CA ASP A 27 -6.61 8.35 21.77
C ASP A 27 -6.48 6.84 21.51
N GLU A 28 -7.62 6.13 21.55
CA GLU A 28 -7.69 4.67 21.35
C GLU A 28 -7.09 4.20 20.01
N ARG A 29 -7.03 5.10 19.00
CA ARG A 29 -6.44 4.78 17.69
C ARG A 29 -4.91 4.79 17.72
N GLY A 30 -4.30 5.54 18.65
CA GLY A 30 -2.85 5.65 18.85
C GLY A 30 -2.06 6.32 17.71
N LYS A 31 -2.68 6.54 16.54
CA LYS A 31 -2.09 7.24 15.40
C LYS A 31 -3.12 7.99 14.56
N THR A 32 -2.65 9.02 13.88
CA THR A 32 -3.39 9.69 12.79
C THR A 32 -2.44 10.08 11.65
N PHE A 33 -3.00 10.33 10.47
CA PHE A 33 -2.27 10.75 9.29
C PHE A 33 -2.81 12.07 8.77
N ARG A 34 -1.92 12.96 8.34
CA ARG A 34 -2.29 14.21 7.67
C ARG A 34 -1.51 14.34 6.38
N TYR A 35 -2.13 14.97 5.40
CA TYR A 35 -1.54 15.23 4.09
C TYR A 35 -1.20 16.71 3.99
N PHE A 36 -0.08 17.00 3.35
CA PHE A 36 0.28 18.37 3.01
C PHE A 36 0.85 18.45 1.60
N MET A 37 0.50 19.51 0.88
CA MET A 37 1.01 19.82 -0.46
C MET A 37 2.05 20.93 -0.37
N PRO A 38 3.05 20.96 -1.27
CA PRO A 38 3.97 22.09 -1.36
C PRO A 38 3.21 23.38 -1.69
N TYR A 39 3.56 24.46 -1.00
CA TYR A 39 2.94 25.77 -1.20
C TYR A 39 3.68 26.57 -2.28
N GLY A 40 2.92 27.21 -3.17
CA GLY A 40 3.43 28.13 -4.18
C GLY A 40 4.10 27.46 -5.40
N ARG A 41 4.58 28.28 -6.34
CA ARG A 41 5.16 27.82 -7.62
C ARG A 41 6.51 27.10 -7.46
N ASP A 42 7.22 27.35 -6.36
CA ASP A 42 8.54 26.78 -6.11
C ASP A 42 8.47 25.32 -5.60
N GLY A 43 7.26 24.78 -5.44
CA GLY A 43 7.05 23.41 -5.03
C GLY A 43 7.70 23.13 -3.68
N TRP A 44 8.42 22.01 -3.59
CA TRP A 44 9.09 21.60 -2.34
C TRP A 44 10.21 22.54 -1.92
N ASN A 45 10.77 23.33 -2.84
CA ASN A 45 11.89 24.23 -2.56
C ASN A 45 11.48 25.41 -1.67
N SER A 46 10.18 25.73 -1.59
CA SER A 46 9.70 26.77 -0.68
C SER A 46 9.82 26.36 0.80
N GLY A 47 9.88 25.06 1.09
CA GLY A 47 9.81 24.52 2.47
C GLY A 47 8.46 24.77 3.15
N CYS A 48 7.51 25.42 2.48
CA CYS A 48 6.18 25.74 2.96
C CYS A 48 5.20 24.70 2.44
N PHE A 49 4.30 24.25 3.31
CA PHE A 49 3.29 23.26 2.95
C PHE A 49 1.91 23.67 3.45
N GLU A 50 0.88 23.42 2.64
CA GLU A 50 -0.52 23.64 3.01
C GLU A 50 -1.24 22.32 3.27
N PRO A 51 -2.20 22.27 4.21
CA PRO A 51 -2.97 21.05 4.47
C PRO A 51 -3.75 20.60 3.24
N GLY A 52 -3.63 19.32 2.87
CA GLY A 52 -4.35 18.74 1.74
C GLY A 52 -3.55 17.68 1.00
N LYS A 53 -4.20 17.08 0.00
CA LYS A 53 -3.59 16.20 -0.99
C LYS A 53 -4.06 16.66 -2.38
N PRO A 54 -3.28 16.47 -3.44
CA PRO A 54 -3.69 16.86 -4.78
C PRO A 54 -4.77 15.90 -5.30
N ASP A 55 -5.55 16.34 -6.28
CA ASP A 55 -6.64 15.55 -6.87
C ASP A 55 -6.15 14.23 -7.47
N ASP A 56 -4.91 14.20 -7.93
CA ASP A 56 -4.26 13.04 -8.54
C ASP A 56 -3.51 12.15 -7.54
N ALA A 57 -3.57 12.42 -6.23
CA ALA A 57 -2.86 11.65 -5.20
C ALA A 57 -3.15 10.14 -5.30
N ASP A 58 -4.38 9.80 -5.67
CA ASP A 58 -4.86 8.44 -5.82
C ASP A 58 -4.29 7.71 -7.04
N ARG A 59 -3.47 8.37 -7.88
CA ARG A 59 -2.66 7.78 -8.95
C ARG A 59 -1.23 7.50 -8.51
N ILE A 60 -0.76 8.08 -7.41
CA ILE A 60 0.65 8.08 -7.04
C ILE A 60 0.96 6.93 -6.07
N LEU A 61 1.94 6.11 -6.44
CA LEU A 61 2.52 5.10 -5.56
C LEU A 61 3.62 5.70 -4.69
N TYR A 62 3.76 5.20 -3.47
CA TYR A 62 4.91 5.56 -2.64
C TYR A 62 6.19 5.06 -3.31
N ARG A 63 7.23 5.90 -3.40
CA ARG A 63 8.49 5.59 -4.12
C ARG A 63 8.31 5.34 -5.62
N LEU A 64 7.28 5.91 -6.26
CA LEU A 64 6.98 5.75 -7.69
C LEU A 64 8.20 5.92 -8.62
N PRO A 65 9.07 6.93 -8.48
CA PRO A 65 10.26 7.02 -9.32
C PRO A 65 11.19 5.80 -9.28
N GLN A 66 11.37 5.18 -8.11
CA GLN A 66 12.15 3.95 -7.98
C GLN A 66 11.43 2.80 -8.69
N VAL A 67 10.12 2.68 -8.49
CA VAL A 67 9.30 1.66 -9.17
C VAL A 67 9.46 1.78 -10.69
N LEU A 68 9.33 2.98 -11.25
CA LEU A 68 9.47 3.18 -12.70
C LEU A 68 10.87 2.83 -13.23
N ARG A 69 11.92 3.17 -12.47
CA ARG A 69 13.30 2.83 -12.81
C ARG A 69 13.53 1.31 -12.85
N GLU A 70 13.01 0.59 -11.87
CA GLU A 70 13.25 -0.85 -11.70
C GLU A 70 12.29 -1.74 -12.51
N ARG A 71 11.22 -1.16 -13.07
CA ARG A 71 10.16 -1.86 -13.83
C ARG A 71 10.66 -2.83 -14.89
N LYS A 72 11.79 -2.49 -15.53
CA LYS A 72 12.38 -3.26 -16.64
C LYS A 72 13.62 -4.07 -16.26
N THR A 73 14.09 -4.03 -15.02
CA THR A 73 15.36 -4.69 -14.59
C THR A 73 15.18 -6.17 -14.28
N GLY A 74 13.94 -6.61 -14.00
CA GLY A 74 13.65 -7.97 -13.57
C GLY A 74 13.68 -8.17 -12.06
N ALA A 75 13.91 -7.09 -11.29
CA ALA A 75 13.82 -7.09 -9.84
C ALA A 75 12.42 -7.51 -9.36
N ASP A 76 12.36 -8.13 -8.19
CA ASP A 76 11.10 -8.39 -7.50
C ASP A 76 10.62 -7.14 -6.77
N LEU A 77 9.31 -6.90 -6.82
CA LEU A 77 8.64 -5.77 -6.17
C LEU A 77 7.79 -6.27 -5.00
N PHE A 78 7.86 -5.58 -3.87
CA PHE A 78 6.97 -5.77 -2.74
C PHE A 78 6.00 -4.59 -2.64
N TRP A 79 4.71 -4.84 -2.83
CA TRP A 79 3.67 -3.86 -2.54
C TRP A 79 3.12 -4.16 -1.14
N THR A 80 3.37 -3.26 -0.19
CA THR A 80 2.88 -3.32 1.20
C THR A 80 1.62 -2.50 1.37
N GLU A 81 0.93 -2.69 2.50
CA GLU A 81 -0.20 -1.85 2.85
C GLU A 81 0.27 -0.43 3.23
N GLY A 82 1.21 -0.32 4.16
CA GLY A 82 1.73 0.96 4.66
C GLY A 82 3.14 1.32 4.18
N GLU A 83 3.47 2.61 4.26
CA GLU A 83 4.77 3.16 3.85
C GLU A 83 5.91 2.68 4.75
N ARG A 84 5.65 2.46 6.05
CA ARG A 84 6.66 1.97 7.01
C ARG A 84 7.13 0.56 6.69
N ASP A 85 6.22 -0.29 6.22
CA ASP A 85 6.55 -1.64 5.75
C ASP A 85 7.34 -1.60 4.45
N ALA A 86 6.97 -0.69 3.54
CA ALA A 86 7.73 -0.48 2.31
C ALA A 86 9.15 -0.02 2.62
N ASP A 87 9.33 0.93 3.56
CA ASP A 87 10.65 1.39 3.99
C ASP A 87 11.46 0.29 4.66
N ALA A 88 10.84 -0.54 5.50
CA ALA A 88 11.50 -1.67 6.15
C ALA A 88 12.02 -2.68 5.10
N ILE A 89 11.20 -3.06 4.12
CA ILE A 89 11.62 -3.96 3.03
C ILE A 89 12.68 -3.30 2.13
N ALA A 90 12.52 -2.02 1.82
CA ALA A 90 13.48 -1.28 0.99
C ALA A 90 14.85 -1.16 1.68
N SER A 91 14.90 -1.07 3.01
CA SER A 91 16.16 -1.04 3.78
C SER A 91 17.00 -2.31 3.60
N LEU A 92 16.38 -3.42 3.19
CA LEU A 92 17.05 -4.69 2.86
C LEU A 92 17.50 -4.76 1.38
N GLY A 93 17.33 -3.70 0.60
CA GLY A 93 17.75 -3.63 -0.81
C GLY A 93 16.72 -4.09 -1.84
N TYR A 94 15.49 -4.42 -1.41
CA TYR A 94 14.40 -4.79 -2.33
C TYR A 94 13.68 -3.56 -2.89
N VAL A 95 13.00 -3.72 -4.03
CA VAL A 95 12.05 -2.70 -4.49
C VAL A 95 10.77 -2.86 -3.68
N ALA A 96 10.36 -1.81 -3.00
CA ALA A 96 9.12 -1.80 -2.24
C ALA A 96 8.32 -0.52 -2.47
N THR A 97 7.00 -0.64 -2.38
CA THR A 97 6.05 0.46 -2.56
C THR A 97 4.80 0.22 -1.71
N SER A 98 4.02 1.28 -1.50
CA SER A 98 2.71 1.24 -0.89
C SER A 98 1.78 2.23 -1.59
N HIS A 99 0.54 2.28 -1.14
CA HIS A 99 -0.43 3.30 -1.55
C HIS A 99 -0.68 4.24 -0.35
N HIS A 100 -1.04 5.49 -0.60
CA HIS A 100 -1.17 6.48 0.48
C HIS A 100 -2.44 6.30 1.30
N GLN A 101 -3.46 5.66 0.72
CA GLN A 101 -4.72 5.39 1.37
C GLN A 101 -4.61 4.28 2.42
N ALA A 102 -5.62 4.17 3.29
CA ALA A 102 -5.72 3.08 4.25
C ALA A 102 -6.17 1.77 3.58
N ALA A 103 -6.30 0.71 4.39
CA ALA A 103 -6.86 -0.58 3.99
C ALA A 103 -8.02 -0.47 2.99
N GLY A 104 -7.93 -1.21 1.88
CA GLY A 104 -9.03 -1.39 0.94
C GLY A 104 -9.16 -0.30 -0.12
N HIS A 105 -8.28 0.70 -0.14
CA HIS A 105 -8.44 1.87 -1.00
C HIS A 105 -7.40 2.00 -2.12
N ALA A 106 -6.58 0.97 -2.37
CA ALA A 106 -5.73 0.92 -3.55
C ALA A 106 -6.56 1.13 -4.83
N THR A 107 -6.02 1.85 -5.81
CA THR A 107 -6.75 2.21 -7.03
C THR A 107 -6.21 1.50 -8.27
N GLN A 108 -7.02 1.45 -9.32
CA GLN A 108 -6.57 0.95 -10.62
C GLN A 108 -5.44 1.80 -11.20
N ALA A 109 -5.46 3.12 -11.02
CA ALA A 109 -4.41 4.01 -11.51
C ALA A 109 -3.05 3.72 -10.85
N GLN A 110 -3.04 3.37 -9.56
CA GLN A 110 -1.82 2.92 -8.87
C GLN A 110 -1.33 1.59 -9.43
N ALA A 111 -2.23 0.62 -9.64
CA ALA A 111 -1.85 -0.69 -10.19
C ALA A 111 -1.31 -0.60 -11.63
N ASP A 112 -1.82 0.34 -12.43
CA ASP A 112 -1.42 0.55 -13.82
C ASP A 112 0.06 0.94 -13.99
N TRP A 113 0.67 1.56 -12.99
CA TRP A 113 2.12 1.83 -12.99
C TRP A 113 2.95 0.54 -13.04
N LEU A 114 2.41 -0.59 -12.59
CA LEU A 114 3.09 -1.87 -12.53
C LEU A 114 2.90 -2.72 -13.81
N LYS A 115 2.14 -2.24 -14.81
CA LYS A 115 1.99 -2.91 -16.11
C LYS A 115 3.36 -3.27 -16.69
N GLY A 116 3.58 -4.44 -17.26
CA GLY A 116 4.90 -4.76 -17.86
C GLY A 116 6.08 -4.86 -16.88
N TRP A 117 5.85 -4.87 -15.56
CA TRP A 117 6.88 -5.23 -14.58
C TRP A 117 7.51 -6.59 -14.94
N ARG A 118 8.85 -6.66 -15.03
CA ARG A 118 9.52 -7.86 -15.53
C ARG A 118 9.63 -8.98 -14.49
N GLY A 119 9.93 -8.64 -13.23
CA GLY A 119 10.07 -9.60 -12.12
C GLY A 119 8.72 -10.08 -11.56
N ARG A 120 8.75 -10.59 -10.32
CA ARG A 120 7.52 -10.92 -9.56
C ARG A 120 7.05 -9.71 -8.76
N ILE A 121 5.75 -9.71 -8.44
CA ILE A 121 5.13 -8.74 -7.55
C ILE A 121 4.57 -9.50 -6.35
N TYR A 122 5.05 -9.15 -5.17
CA TYR A 122 4.66 -9.69 -3.88
C TYR A 122 3.70 -8.71 -3.21
N LEU A 123 2.47 -9.13 -2.99
CA LEU A 123 1.44 -8.38 -2.28
C LEU A 123 1.51 -8.79 -0.82
N VAL A 124 2.11 -7.93 0.00
CA VAL A 124 2.32 -8.21 1.42
C VAL A 124 1.07 -7.83 2.19
N ALA A 125 0.43 -8.83 2.79
CA ALA A 125 -0.73 -8.68 3.66
C ALA A 125 -0.27 -8.51 5.12
N ASP A 126 -0.89 -7.58 5.83
CA ASP A 126 -0.82 -7.52 7.28
C ASP A 126 -1.49 -8.75 7.88
N ARG A 127 -1.18 -9.06 9.14
CA ARG A 127 -1.60 -10.29 9.82
C ARG A 127 -2.96 -10.14 10.51
N ASP A 128 -3.94 -9.64 9.77
CA ASP A 128 -5.33 -9.48 10.18
C ASP A 128 -6.30 -9.68 8.99
N ILE A 129 -7.61 -9.60 9.25
CA ILE A 129 -8.66 -9.74 8.22
C ILE A 129 -8.59 -8.57 7.21
N PRO A 130 -8.49 -7.29 7.64
CA PRO A 130 -8.33 -6.18 6.70
C PRO A 130 -7.14 -6.34 5.77
N GLY A 131 -5.97 -6.75 6.27
CA GLY A 131 -4.76 -6.97 5.48
C GLY A 131 -4.93 -8.03 4.40
N ALA A 132 -5.69 -9.10 4.70
CA ALA A 132 -6.07 -10.10 3.71
C ALA A 132 -6.94 -9.50 2.59
N VAL A 133 -7.98 -8.73 2.94
CA VAL A 133 -8.86 -8.05 1.98
C VAL A 133 -8.07 -7.04 1.13
N CYS A 134 -7.17 -6.29 1.74
CA CYS A 134 -6.32 -5.32 1.05
C CYS A 134 -5.37 -5.96 0.05
N ALA A 135 -4.77 -7.09 0.42
CA ALA A 135 -3.88 -7.83 -0.47
C ALA A 135 -4.65 -8.42 -1.66
N LEU A 136 -5.85 -8.96 -1.42
CA LEU A 136 -6.72 -9.46 -2.48
C LEU A 136 -7.17 -8.35 -3.43
N ARG A 137 -7.56 -7.17 -2.92
CA ARG A 137 -7.89 -6.02 -3.78
C ARG A 137 -6.72 -5.64 -4.70
N ARG A 138 -5.51 -5.51 -4.15
CA ARG A 138 -4.31 -5.21 -4.95
C ARG A 138 -4.03 -6.31 -5.97
N TYR A 139 -4.31 -7.56 -5.63
CA TYR A 139 -4.21 -8.68 -6.55
C TYR A 139 -5.17 -8.51 -7.73
N ASP A 140 -6.44 -8.26 -7.46
CA ASP A 140 -7.46 -8.10 -8.50
C ASP A 140 -7.20 -6.89 -9.40
N LEU A 141 -6.77 -5.74 -8.85
CA LEU A 141 -6.37 -4.57 -9.63
C LEU A 141 -5.19 -4.86 -10.57
N LEU A 142 -4.22 -5.68 -10.13
CA LEU A 142 -3.09 -6.08 -10.97
C LEU A 142 -3.49 -7.11 -12.03
N ARG A 143 -4.44 -8.00 -11.70
CA ARG A 143 -5.05 -8.90 -12.70
C ARG A 143 -5.77 -8.11 -13.78
N TRP A 144 -6.56 -7.11 -13.38
CA TRP A 144 -7.25 -6.19 -14.28
C TRP A 144 -6.29 -5.36 -15.14
N ALA A 145 -5.16 -4.93 -14.56
CA ALA A 145 -4.08 -4.28 -15.30
C ALA A 145 -3.39 -5.19 -16.34
N GLY A 146 -3.75 -6.48 -16.42
CA GLY A 146 -3.19 -7.45 -17.36
C GLY A 146 -1.93 -8.15 -16.85
N ILE A 147 -1.60 -8.05 -15.56
CA ILE A 147 -0.44 -8.76 -15.01
C ILE A 147 -0.80 -10.24 -14.82
N PRO A 148 -0.04 -11.19 -15.40
CA PRO A 148 -0.33 -12.61 -15.27
C PRO A 148 -0.27 -13.10 -13.82
N ALA A 149 -1.24 -13.91 -13.39
CA ALA A 149 -1.29 -14.50 -12.04
C ALA A 149 0.04 -15.20 -11.65
N ARG A 150 0.72 -15.85 -12.62
CA ARG A 150 2.04 -16.48 -12.39
C ARG A 150 3.12 -15.52 -11.89
N LYS A 151 2.99 -14.20 -12.10
CA LYS A 151 3.89 -13.16 -11.59
C LYS A 151 3.49 -12.59 -10.23
N LEU A 152 2.26 -12.83 -9.80
CA LEU A 152 1.71 -12.28 -8.55
C LEU A 152 1.82 -13.30 -7.43
N ARG A 153 2.23 -12.87 -6.24
CA ARG A 153 2.22 -13.70 -5.03
C ARG A 153 1.63 -12.89 -3.89
N ILE A 154 0.57 -13.39 -3.28
CA ILE A 154 0.13 -12.84 -2.00
C ILE A 154 0.94 -13.53 -0.92
N VAL A 155 1.51 -12.73 -0.02
CA VAL A 155 2.39 -13.21 1.05
C VAL A 155 2.07 -12.51 2.35
N ARG A 156 2.37 -13.17 3.47
CA ARG A 156 2.20 -12.62 4.81
C ARG A 156 3.36 -13.01 5.71
N THR A 157 3.60 -12.19 6.72
CA THR A 157 4.66 -12.42 7.71
C THR A 157 4.38 -13.65 8.56
N ARG A 158 5.44 -14.31 9.04
CA ARG A 158 5.31 -15.47 9.96
C ARG A 158 5.05 -15.06 11.40
N ILE A 159 5.58 -13.90 11.78
CA ILE A 159 5.51 -13.30 13.10
C ILE A 159 5.31 -11.80 12.95
N GLY A 160 4.93 -11.12 14.02
CA GLY A 160 4.61 -9.70 13.98
C GLY A 160 3.27 -9.44 13.31
N LYS A 161 2.81 -8.19 13.40
CA LYS A 161 1.56 -7.75 12.81
C LYS A 161 1.73 -7.43 11.33
N ASP A 162 2.89 -6.88 10.96
CA ASP A 162 3.19 -6.37 9.62
C ASP A 162 4.63 -6.74 9.20
N ALA A 163 5.05 -6.28 8.01
CA ALA A 163 6.37 -6.57 7.45
C ALA A 163 7.49 -5.95 8.30
N ARG A 164 7.25 -4.74 8.82
CA ARG A 164 8.18 -4.05 9.70
C ARG A 164 8.44 -4.86 10.97
N ASP A 165 7.41 -5.29 11.70
CA ASP A 165 7.56 -6.08 12.92
C ASP A 165 8.40 -7.35 12.67
N HIS A 166 8.16 -8.01 11.54
CA HIS A 166 8.90 -9.22 11.13
C HIS A 166 10.38 -8.94 10.86
N ILE A 167 10.69 -7.83 10.20
CA ILE A 167 12.06 -7.41 9.88
C ILE A 167 12.78 -6.92 11.15
N GLU A 168 12.11 -6.16 12.01
CA GLU A 168 12.64 -5.71 13.30
C GLU A 168 12.94 -6.88 14.24
N ALA A 169 12.18 -7.98 14.13
CA ALA A 169 12.47 -9.24 14.79
C ALA A 169 13.62 -10.06 14.14
N GLY A 170 14.31 -9.52 13.13
CA GLY A 170 15.50 -10.13 12.52
C GLY A 170 15.21 -11.14 11.40
N HIS A 171 13.98 -11.22 10.91
CA HIS A 171 13.62 -12.17 9.85
C HIS A 171 13.52 -11.51 8.47
N SER A 172 14.07 -12.17 7.44
CA SER A 172 14.03 -11.66 6.07
C SER A 172 12.72 -11.94 5.35
N VAL A 173 12.44 -11.16 4.29
CA VAL A 173 11.24 -11.31 3.42
C VAL A 173 11.11 -12.71 2.80
N ASN A 174 12.20 -13.48 2.68
CA ASN A 174 12.17 -14.85 2.16
C ASN A 174 11.45 -15.83 3.10
N ARG A 175 11.21 -15.44 4.35
CA ARG A 175 10.45 -16.23 5.32
C ARG A 175 8.95 -15.97 5.26
N PHE A 176 8.47 -15.05 4.43
CA PHE A 176 7.03 -14.85 4.27
C PHE A 176 6.36 -16.12 3.73
N HIS A 177 5.16 -16.40 4.22
CA HIS A 177 4.36 -17.53 3.73
C HIS A 177 3.42 -17.05 2.64
N ARG A 178 3.21 -17.90 1.63
CA ARG A 178 2.24 -17.61 0.57
C ARG A 178 0.82 -17.79 1.08
N LEU A 179 -0.05 -16.93 0.59
CA LEU A 179 -1.49 -17.03 0.77
C LEU A 179 -2.10 -17.38 -0.59
N ASP A 180 -3.14 -18.21 -0.54
CA ASP A 180 -3.94 -18.55 -1.72
C ASP A 180 -4.97 -17.43 -1.95
N PRO A 181 -5.00 -16.77 -3.13
CA PRO A 181 -6.01 -15.77 -3.42
C PRO A 181 -7.44 -16.26 -3.21
N GLU A 182 -7.73 -17.54 -3.49
CA GLU A 182 -9.09 -18.08 -3.35
C GLU A 182 -9.52 -18.14 -1.89
N ALA A 183 -8.65 -18.63 -1.00
CA ALA A 183 -8.89 -18.58 0.44
C ALA A 183 -9.06 -17.15 0.96
N LEU A 184 -8.42 -16.15 0.33
CA LEU A 184 -8.65 -14.75 0.70
C LEU A 184 -10.00 -14.22 0.21
N ARG A 185 -10.56 -14.76 -0.89
CA ARG A 185 -11.92 -14.41 -1.34
C ARG A 185 -12.94 -14.84 -0.30
N GLU A 186 -12.82 -16.06 0.23
CA GLU A 186 -13.68 -16.57 1.32
C GLU A 186 -13.61 -15.69 2.58
N ILE A 187 -12.40 -15.24 2.95
CA ILE A 187 -12.22 -14.28 4.06
C ILE A 187 -12.93 -12.96 3.74
N ALA A 188 -12.77 -12.45 2.52
CA ALA A 188 -13.36 -11.17 2.14
C ALA A 188 -14.90 -11.21 2.08
N GLU A 189 -15.50 -12.34 1.70
CA GLU A 189 -16.96 -12.54 1.71
C GLU A 189 -17.56 -12.55 3.12
N THR A 190 -16.78 -12.99 4.10
CA THR A 190 -17.21 -13.10 5.49
C THR A 190 -16.79 -11.93 6.37
N ALA A 191 -15.89 -11.06 5.87
CA ALA A 191 -15.40 -9.89 6.57
C ALA A 191 -16.52 -8.88 6.85
N ARG A 192 -16.53 -8.34 8.07
CA ARG A 192 -17.53 -7.39 8.54
C ARG A 192 -16.91 -6.06 8.92
N ALA A 193 -17.72 -5.02 9.02
CA ALA A 193 -17.24 -3.69 9.39
C ALA A 193 -16.49 -3.68 10.74
N GLU A 194 -16.88 -4.55 11.68
CA GLU A 194 -16.27 -4.70 12.98
C GLU A 194 -14.82 -5.20 12.91
N ASP A 195 -14.49 -6.03 11.91
CA ASP A 195 -13.13 -6.53 11.70
C ASP A 195 -12.18 -5.38 11.32
N PHE A 196 -12.69 -4.39 10.58
CA PHE A 196 -11.93 -3.22 10.17
C PHE A 196 -11.83 -2.19 11.29
N THR A 197 -12.93 -1.90 12.00
CA THR A 197 -12.91 -0.93 13.09
C THR A 197 -12.03 -1.41 14.26
N SER A 198 -12.07 -2.71 14.58
CA SER A 198 -11.24 -3.32 15.62
C SER A 198 -9.74 -3.29 15.31
N ALA A 199 -9.39 -3.32 14.02
CA ALA A 199 -8.01 -3.16 13.55
C ALA A 199 -7.59 -1.68 13.39
N GLY A 200 -8.48 -0.73 13.74
CA GLY A 200 -8.20 0.70 13.71
C GLY A 200 -8.41 1.35 12.34
N TYR A 201 -9.09 0.68 11.41
CA TYR A 201 -9.48 1.24 10.12
C TYR A 201 -10.85 1.94 10.23
N THR A 202 -10.92 3.16 9.73
CA THR A 202 -12.20 3.89 9.60
C THR A 202 -12.82 3.56 8.26
N PHE A 203 -13.92 2.81 8.26
CA PHE A 203 -14.68 2.50 7.05
C PHE A 203 -15.45 3.72 6.55
N ASN A 204 -15.23 4.06 5.28
CA ASN A 204 -16.23 4.60 4.37
C ASN A 204 -16.13 3.76 3.09
N LEU A 205 -16.51 2.47 3.12
CA LEU A 205 -16.82 1.81 1.85
C LEU A 205 -18.02 2.54 1.26
N THR A 206 -17.90 3.00 0.02
CA THR A 206 -19.06 3.53 -0.69
C THR A 206 -20.07 2.40 -0.92
N ALA A 207 -21.35 2.73 -1.09
CA ALA A 207 -22.37 1.73 -1.44
C ALA A 207 -21.99 0.95 -2.71
N ASP A 208 -21.27 1.59 -3.63
CA ASP A 208 -20.75 0.98 -4.86
C ASP A 208 -19.66 -0.07 -4.59
N GLU A 209 -18.79 0.15 -3.60
CA GLU A 209 -17.75 -0.84 -3.23
C GLU A 209 -18.33 -2.09 -2.56
N ARG A 210 -19.53 -1.98 -1.94
CA ARG A 210 -20.31 -3.14 -1.47
C ARG A 210 -21.04 -3.86 -2.62
N ALA A 211 -21.43 -3.11 -3.65
CA ALA A 211 -22.13 -3.65 -4.82
C ALA A 211 -21.19 -4.32 -5.83
N LEU A 212 -19.91 -3.92 -5.85
CA LEU A 212 -18.83 -4.50 -6.64
C LEU A 212 -18.34 -5.85 -6.07
N GLY A 213 -19.25 -6.74 -5.67
CA GLY A 213 -18.92 -8.15 -5.40
C GLY A 213 -17.89 -8.62 -6.41
N PHE A 214 -16.79 -9.22 -5.93
CA PHE A 214 -15.59 -9.52 -6.71
C PHE A 214 -15.94 -9.82 -8.16
N PRO A 215 -15.37 -9.10 -9.14
CA PRO A 215 -15.79 -9.29 -10.52
C PRO A 215 -15.68 -10.78 -10.85
N SER A 216 -16.83 -11.39 -11.12
CA SER A 216 -16.89 -12.73 -11.66
C SER A 216 -16.17 -12.68 -12.99
N PHE A 217 -15.00 -13.33 -13.05
CA PHE A 217 -14.26 -13.47 -14.29
C PHE A 217 -15.05 -14.39 -15.25
N PRO A 218 -15.10 -14.10 -16.55
CA PRO A 218 -15.59 -15.04 -17.55
C PRO A 218 -14.73 -16.30 -17.62
#